data_AF-A0A538JV72-F1
#
_entry.id   AF-A0A538JV72-F1
#
_cell.length_a   1.000
_cell.length_b   1.000
_cell.length_c   1.000
_cell.angle_alpha   90.00
_cell.angle_beta   90.00
_cell.angle_gamma   90.00
#
_symmetry.space_group_name_H-M   'P 1'
#
loop_
_entity.id
_entity.type
_entity.pdbx_description
1 polymer ?
#
loop_
_entity_poly.entity_id
_entity_poly.type
_entity_poly.pdbx_seq_one_letter_code
_entity_poly.pdbx_strand_id
1 'polypeptide(L)' 'MPDVQVERLKVKWPADDDNLWFIRSGGGPEVQIECSLEGRAPFLIEGDDPGHRTQTHDVDEAVNTIVQWLTTD' A
#
# COMPACT_ATOMS: atom_id res chain seq x y z
N MET A 1 9.54 -12.54 -3.20
CA MET A 1 8.16 -12.90 -3.61
C MET A 1 8.14 -12.94 -5.13
N PRO A 2 7.99 -14.12 -5.76
CA PRO A 2 8.16 -14.25 -7.22
C PRO A 2 7.06 -13.58 -8.04
N ASP A 3 5.89 -13.29 -7.45
CA ASP A 3 4.67 -12.89 -8.18
C ASP A 3 4.00 -11.62 -7.62
N VAL A 4 4.80 -10.63 -7.20
CA VAL A 4 4.26 -9.35 -6.72
C VAL A 4 3.80 -8.49 -7.89
N GLN A 5 2.55 -8.04 -7.81
CA GLN A 5 1.98 -7.06 -8.72
C GLN A 5 1.81 -5.74 -7.98
N VAL A 6 2.22 -4.65 -8.62
CA VAL A 6 2.11 -3.29 -8.09
C VAL A 6 1.36 -2.43 -9.10
N GLU A 7 0.27 -1.82 -8.67
CA GLU A 7 -0.58 -0.98 -9.52
C GLU A 7 -0.80 0.37 -8.84
N ARG A 8 -0.83 1.45 -9.63
CA ARG A 8 -1.23 2.77 -9.14
C ARG A 8 -2.65 3.07 -9.58
N LEU A 9 -3.46 3.61 -8.67
CA LEU A 9 -4.75 4.16 -9.04
C LEU A 9 -4.55 5.25 -10.10
N LYS A 10 -5.33 5.17 -11.18
CA LYS A 10 -5.39 6.19 -12.23
C LYS A 10 -6.76 6.81 -12.21
N VAL A 11 -6.84 8.01 -11.65
CA VAL A 11 -8.05 8.81 -11.59
C VAL A 11 -8.14 9.78 -12.76
N LYS A 12 -9.33 10.33 -12.98
CA LYS A 12 -9.59 11.29 -14.05
C LYS A 12 -9.18 12.72 -13.68
N TRP A 13 -9.19 13.08 -12.40
CA TRP A 13 -8.98 14.44 -11.92
C TRP A 13 -7.76 14.53 -10.99
N PRO A 14 -6.85 15.52 -11.16
CA PRO A 14 -5.61 15.68 -10.35
C PRO A 14 -5.80 15.95 -8.83
N ALA A 15 -7.02 15.85 -8.31
CA ALA A 15 -7.32 16.03 -6.90
C ALA A 15 -7.90 14.76 -6.27
N ASP A 16 -8.09 13.70 -7.06
CA ASP A 16 -8.52 12.40 -6.58
C ASP A 16 -7.25 11.54 -6.37
N ASP A 17 -6.88 11.24 -5.13
CA ASP A 17 -5.98 10.13 -4.74
C ASP A 17 -4.77 9.82 -5.66
N ASP A 18 -4.00 10.84 -6.04
CA ASP A 18 -2.92 10.74 -7.05
C ASP A 18 -1.73 9.82 -6.64
N ASN A 19 -1.72 9.34 -5.40
CA ASN A 19 -0.63 8.57 -4.80
C ASN A 19 -1.13 7.31 -4.08
N LEU A 20 -2.22 6.72 -4.55
CA LEU A 20 -2.73 5.43 -4.07
C LEU A 20 -2.17 4.28 -4.89
N TRP A 21 -1.62 3.29 -4.20
CA TRP A 21 -1.03 2.09 -4.80
C TRP A 21 -1.62 0.84 -4.18
N PHE A 22 -1.76 -0.19 -5.01
CA PHE A 22 -2.20 -1.53 -4.63
C PHE A 22 -1.07 -2.51 -4.89
N ILE A 23 -0.76 -3.33 -3.88
CA ILE A 23 0.27 -4.35 -3.93
C ILE A 23 -0.39 -5.69 -3.65
N ARG A 24 -0.16 -6.67 -4.53
CA ARG A 24 -0.72 -8.03 -4.43
C ARG A 24 0.39 -9.04 -4.61
N SER A 25 0.29 -10.20 -3.96
CA SER A 25 1.22 -11.32 -4.15
C SER A 25 0.45 -12.60 -4.47
N GLY A 26 0.54 -13.08 -5.71
CA GLY A 26 -0.20 -14.27 -6.15
C GLY A 26 -1.73 -14.14 -5.97
N GLY A 27 -2.38 -15.19 -5.47
CA GLY A 27 -3.80 -15.17 -5.08
C GLY A 27 -4.04 -14.82 -3.60
N GLY A 28 -3.04 -14.22 -2.94
CA GLY A 28 -3.07 -13.84 -1.53
C GLY A 28 -3.66 -12.44 -1.29
N PRO A 29 -3.40 -11.85 -0.11
CA PRO A 29 -4.00 -10.59 0.33
C PRO A 29 -3.55 -9.39 -0.52
N GLU A 30 -4.38 -8.36 -0.52
CA GLU A 30 -4.09 -7.05 -1.09
C GLU A 30 -3.66 -6.07 0.02
N VAL A 31 -2.63 -5.27 -0.26
CA VAL A 31 -2.23 -4.15 0.57
C VAL A 31 -2.31 -2.86 -0.24
N GLN A 32 -3.04 -1.89 0.28
CA GLN A 32 -3.10 -0.53 -0.22
C GLN A 32 -2.08 0.33 0.52
N ILE A 33 -1.39 1.22 -0.20
CA ILE A 33 -0.61 2.30 0.38
C ILE A 33 -0.94 3.63 -0.29
N GLU A 34 -1.29 4.63 0.52
CA GLU A 34 -1.40 6.03 0.15
C GLU A 34 -0.18 6.79 0.66
N CYS A 35 0.32 7.72 -0.14
CA CYS A 35 1.41 8.60 0.27
C CYS A 35 1.20 10.03 -0.24
N SER A 36 2.05 10.96 0.22
CA SER A 36 2.08 12.31 -0.35
C SER A 36 2.77 12.33 -1.71
N LEU A 37 2.72 13.50 -2.35
CA LEU A 37 3.37 13.75 -3.64
C LEU A 37 4.81 13.21 -3.67
N GLU A 38 5.17 12.64 -4.81
CA GLU A 38 6.50 12.04 -5.06
C GLU A 38 6.86 10.89 -4.11
N GLY A 39 5.87 10.19 -3.55
CA GLY A 39 6.11 9.02 -2.70
C GLY A 39 6.56 9.36 -1.28
N ARG A 40 6.28 10.58 -0.81
CA ARG A 40 6.74 11.05 0.50
C ARG A 40 5.78 10.64 1.62
N ALA A 41 6.32 10.51 2.83
CA ALA A 41 5.53 10.40 4.03
C ALA A 41 4.53 11.58 4.19
N PRO A 42 3.42 11.40 4.92
CA PRO A 42 3.01 10.17 5.61
C PRO A 42 2.58 9.05 4.66
N PHE A 43 2.77 7.82 5.12
CA PHE A 43 2.28 6.59 4.50
C PHE A 43 1.05 6.11 5.26
N LEU A 44 -0.09 5.95 4.58
CA LEU A 44 -1.25 5.25 5.10
C LEU A 44 -1.31 3.88 4.43
N ILE A 45 -1.28 2.81 5.22
CA ILE A 45 -1.23 1.43 4.74
C ILE A 45 -2.49 0.73 5.25
N GLU A 46 -3.20 0.10 4.33
CA GLU A 46 -4.48 -0.57 4.60
C GLU A 46 -4.45 -1.97 3.98
N GLY A 47 -4.96 -2.96 4.71
CA GLY A 47 -5.11 -4.35 4.24
C GLY A 47 -6.58 -4.77 4.18
N ASP A 48 -6.82 -6.01 3.77
CA ASP A 48 -8.18 -6.55 3.58
C ASP A 48 -9.01 -6.63 4.88
N ASP A 49 -8.35 -6.80 6.03
CA ASP A 49 -9.04 -6.85 7.31
C ASP A 49 -9.36 -5.44 7.85
N PRO A 50 -10.56 -5.21 8.42
CA PRO A 50 -10.95 -3.91 8.99
C PRO A 50 -10.01 -3.37 10.09
N GLY A 51 -9.18 -4.23 10.68
CA GLY A 51 -8.17 -3.86 11.68
C GLY A 51 -6.78 -3.57 11.10
N HIS A 52 -6.53 -3.91 9.83
CA HIS A 52 -5.25 -3.70 9.16
C HIS A 52 -5.19 -2.29 8.59
N ARG A 53 -4.94 -1.33 9.49
CA ARG A 53 -4.71 0.06 9.14
C ARG A 53 -3.56 0.62 9.97
N THR A 54 -2.57 1.18 9.31
CA THR A 54 -1.40 1.78 9.98
C THR A 54 -0.96 3.03 9.24
N GLN A 55 -0.53 4.04 9.99
CA GLN A 55 0.03 5.27 9.43
C GLN A 55 1.41 5.50 10.01
N THR A 56 2.40 5.75 9.14
CA THR A 56 3.79 6.01 9.56
C THR A 56 4.45 7.08 8.69
N HIS A 57 5.53 7.67 9.20
CA HIS A 57 6.44 8.53 8.43
C HIS A 57 7.77 7.83 8.11
N ASP A 58 7.95 6.61 8.61
CA ASP A 58 9.16 5.82 8.45
C ASP A 58 9.00 4.83 7.29
N VAL A 59 9.97 4.84 6.38
CA VAL A 59 9.94 3.99 5.18
C VAL A 59 10.12 2.52 5.54
N ASP A 60 10.98 2.21 6.52
CA ASP A 60 11.25 0.82 6.91
C ASP A 60 10.03 0.24 7.63
N GLU A 61 9.37 1.02 8.48
CA GLU A 61 8.09 0.61 9.09
C GLU A 61 7.02 0.35 8.03
N ALA A 62 6.92 1.21 7.00
CA ALA A 62 5.97 1.04 5.92
C ALA A 62 6.24 -0.25 5.12
N VAL A 63 7.50 -0.46 4.71
CA VAL A 63 7.92 -1.65 3.98
C VAL A 63 7.69 -2.91 4.81
N ASN A 64 8.06 -2.91 6.09
CA ASN A 64 7.88 -4.07 6.96
C ASN A 64 6.40 -4.41 7.14
N THR A 65 5.54 -3.40 7.29
CA THR A 65 4.07 -3.59 7.39
C THR A 65 3.53 -4.22 6.11
N ILE A 66 3.89 -3.67 4.94
CA ILE A 66 3.47 -4.22 3.64
C ILE A 66 3.93 -5.67 3.47
N VAL A 67 5.21 -5.96 3.75
CA VAL A 67 5.76 -7.31 3.60
C VAL A 67 5.08 -8.29 4.56
N GLN A 68 4.84 -7.87 5.80
CA GLN A 68 4.13 -8.69 6.79
C GLN A 68 2.72 -9.04 6.30
N TRP A 69 1.95 -8.05 5.85
CA TRP A 69 0.57 -8.27 5.43
C TRP A 69 0.46 -9.06 4.12
N LEU A 70 1.40 -8.90 3.19
CA LEU A 70 1.46 -9.68 1.94
C LEU A 70 1.89 -11.15 2.13
N THR A 71 2.43 -11.51 3.30
CA THR A 71 2.93 -12.87 3.59
C THR A 71 2.13 -13.63 4.63
N THR A 72 1.08 -13.01 5.18
CA THR A 72 0.20 -13.66 6.14
C THR A 72 -1.00 -14.24 5.38
N ASP A 73 -1.22 -15.55 5.51
CA ASP A 73 -2.38 -16.28 4.95
C ASP A 73 -3.68 -15.98 5.73
#